data_AF-A0A662WZC0-F1
#
_entry.id   AF-A0A662WZC0-F1
#
_cell.length_a   1.000
_cell.length_b   1.000
_cell.length_c   1.000
_cell.angle_alpha   90.00
_cell.angle_beta   90.00
_cell.angle_gamma   90.00
#
_symmetry.space_group_name_H-M   'P 1'
#
loop_
_entity.id
_entity.type
_entity.pdbx_description
1 polymer ?
#
loop_
_entity_poly.entity_id
_entity_poly.type
_entity_poly.pdbx_seq_one_letter_code
_entity_poly.pdbx_strand_id
1 'polypeptide(L)'
;MQRMQLILKKALDVSVHGASLVDLRACLEAECQEDEELLSAFFPPTAASQHQETEEVAAQAVLSLRQKVDTLFQWLCETHDVDAELLELENLIQQAEDRRLREVTASALDAASPPVEEEKEVDQTGGEEAKQADEPTEPEDASPEARIRVERLRAKEEEQQELQALVAQLEARNEQLQRVVEEKRRAATADVQRMQRAAEQLEKVSHLAKDYASAP
;
A
#
# COMPACT_ATOMS: atom_id res chain seq x y z
N MET A 1 -5.71 13.57 -4.08
CA MET A 1 -5.99 13.69 -2.61
C MET A 1 -5.76 15.06 -1.94
N GLN A 2 -4.57 15.67 -2.07
CA GLN A 2 -4.20 16.89 -1.33
C GLN A 2 -5.20 18.06 -1.45
N ARG A 3 -5.85 18.19 -2.63
CA ARG A 3 -6.87 19.23 -2.87
C ARG A 3 -8.11 19.05 -1.99
N MET A 4 -8.58 17.82 -1.78
CA MET A 4 -9.75 17.53 -0.96
C MET A 4 -9.50 17.89 0.51
N GLN A 5 -8.36 17.46 1.05
CA GLN A 5 -7.93 17.81 2.41
C GLN A 5 -7.83 19.34 2.58
N LEU A 6 -7.29 20.04 1.59
CA LEU A 6 -7.17 21.50 1.63
C LEU A 6 -8.53 22.21 1.59
N ILE A 7 -9.48 21.72 0.78
CA ILE A 7 -10.85 22.25 0.73
C ILE A 7 -11.54 22.07 2.07
N LEU A 8 -11.43 20.88 2.67
CA LEU A 8 -12.07 20.58 3.95
C LEU A 8 -11.46 21.36 5.10
N LYS A 9 -10.14 21.45 5.15
CA LYS A 9 -9.45 22.30 6.12
C LYS A 9 -9.92 23.75 5.99
N LYS A 10 -10.04 24.27 4.77
CA LYS A 10 -10.55 25.62 4.52
C LYS A 10 -12.02 25.77 4.94
N ALA A 11 -12.86 24.78 4.66
CA ALA A 11 -14.27 24.80 5.06
C ALA A 11 -14.42 24.78 6.59
N LEU A 12 -13.59 23.98 7.27
CA LEU A 12 -13.52 23.92 8.71
C LEU A 12 -13.01 25.24 9.30
N ASP A 13 -11.93 25.81 8.75
CA ASP A 13 -11.39 27.09 9.20
C ASP A 13 -12.42 28.22 9.06
N VAL A 14 -13.21 28.24 7.97
CA VAL A 14 -14.30 29.21 7.78
C VAL A 14 -15.44 28.99 8.77
N SER A 15 -15.83 27.72 9.01
CA SER A 15 -16.91 27.38 9.94
C SER A 15 -16.54 27.70 11.39
N VAL A 16 -15.29 27.42 11.76
CA VAL A 16 -14.68 27.78 13.04
C VAL A 16 -14.59 29.29 13.20
N HIS A 17 -14.16 30.02 12.16
CA HIS A 17 -14.15 31.47 12.21
C HIS A 17 -15.56 32.04 12.39
N GLY A 18 -16.57 31.46 11.72
CA GLY A 18 -17.97 31.79 11.94
C GLY A 18 -18.42 31.56 13.38
N ALA A 19 -18.08 30.41 13.98
CA ALA A 19 -18.39 30.10 15.37
C ALA A 19 -17.63 30.98 16.38
N SER A 20 -16.41 31.42 16.05
CA SER A 20 -15.62 32.35 16.86
C SER A 20 -16.15 33.79 16.79
N LEU A 21 -16.90 34.14 15.74
CA LEU A 21 -17.60 35.42 15.60
C LEU A 21 -18.95 35.44 16.32
N VAL A 22 -19.50 34.26 16.67
CA VAL A 22 -20.67 34.15 17.52
C VAL A 22 -20.20 34.47 18.94
N ASP A 23 -20.67 35.59 19.46
CA ASP A 23 -20.49 35.92 20.86
C ASP A 23 -21.32 34.95 21.70
N LEU A 24 -20.68 33.86 22.14
CA LEU A 24 -21.30 32.82 22.96
C LEU A 24 -21.92 33.41 24.22
N ARG A 25 -21.37 34.52 24.74
CA ARG A 25 -21.95 35.25 25.85
C ARG A 25 -23.26 35.92 25.44
N ALA A 26 -23.31 36.63 24.30
CA ALA A 26 -24.55 37.22 23.81
C ALA A 26 -25.64 36.17 23.51
N CYS A 27 -25.25 34.99 23.02
CA CYS A 27 -26.17 33.86 22.83
C CYS A 27 -26.72 33.32 24.16
N LEU A 28 -25.85 33.14 25.17
CA LEU A 28 -26.25 32.68 26.50
C LEU A 28 -27.06 33.75 27.25
N GLU A 29 -26.75 35.03 27.09
CA GLU A 29 -27.52 36.16 27.60
C GLU A 29 -28.92 36.22 26.98
N ALA A 30 -29.06 35.90 25.69
CA ALA A 30 -30.35 35.85 25.01
C ALA A 30 -31.20 34.62 25.42
N GLU A 31 -30.58 33.46 25.62
CA GLU A 31 -31.29 32.23 26.02
C GLU A 31 -31.67 32.22 27.50
N CYS A 32 -30.84 32.81 28.37
CA CYS A 32 -31.07 32.87 29.81
C CYS A 32 -31.68 34.20 30.27
N GLN A 33 -32.23 35.01 29.35
CA GLN A 33 -32.80 36.33 29.64
C GLN A 33 -33.93 36.30 30.70
N GLU A 34 -34.58 35.14 30.86
CA GLU A 34 -35.65 34.92 31.85
C GLU A 34 -35.12 34.60 33.26
N ASP A 35 -33.82 34.33 33.42
CA ASP A 35 -33.21 33.87 34.67
C ASP A 35 -31.97 34.71 35.04
N GLU A 36 -32.24 35.89 35.59
CA GLU A 36 -31.23 36.91 35.95
C GLU A 36 -30.27 36.43 37.06
N GLU A 37 -30.71 35.49 37.91
CA GLU A 37 -29.88 34.86 38.94
C GLU A 37 -28.84 33.91 38.33
N LEU A 38 -29.21 33.12 37.31
CA LEU A 38 -28.25 32.31 36.56
C LEU A 38 -27.27 33.18 35.78
N LEU A 39 -27.76 34.21 35.10
CA LEU A 39 -26.90 35.13 34.34
C LEU A 39 -25.87 35.84 35.23
N SER A 40 -26.28 36.31 36.41
CA SER A 40 -25.36 36.94 37.36
C SER A 40 -24.40 35.96 38.05
N ALA A 41 -24.77 34.68 38.17
CA ALA A 41 -23.88 33.62 38.64
C ALA A 41 -22.81 33.23 37.61
N PHE A 42 -23.16 33.19 36.31
CA PHE A 42 -22.22 32.89 35.23
C PHE A 42 -21.40 34.10 34.76
N PHE A 43 -21.97 35.30 34.80
CA PHE A 43 -21.35 36.55 34.36
C PHE A 43 -21.47 37.64 35.43
N PRO A 44 -20.78 37.51 36.58
CA PRO A 44 -20.86 38.51 37.63
C PRO A 44 -20.35 39.88 37.13
N PRO A 45 -20.93 41.01 37.57
CA PRO A 45 -20.68 42.35 37.02
C PRO A 45 -19.29 42.95 37.33
N THR A 46 -18.30 42.12 37.69
CA THR A 46 -16.94 42.57 38.04
C THR A 46 -15.90 42.06 37.06
N ALA A 47 -15.24 43.04 36.44
CA ALA A 47 -13.90 43.02 35.85
C ALA A 47 -13.75 42.45 34.43
N ALA A 48 -13.16 43.30 33.58
CA ALA A 48 -12.60 43.01 32.27
C ALA A 48 -11.62 41.81 32.24
N SER A 49 -11.23 41.25 33.38
CA SER A 49 -10.37 40.07 33.51
C SER A 49 -11.10 38.73 33.27
N GLN A 50 -12.41 38.63 33.52
CA GLN A 50 -13.16 37.38 33.28
C GLN A 50 -13.53 37.18 31.79
N HIS A 51 -13.54 38.28 31.02
CA HIS A 51 -13.68 38.22 29.57
C HIS A 51 -12.52 37.43 28.93
N GLN A 52 -11.31 37.55 29.47
CA GLN A 52 -10.15 36.82 28.96
C GLN A 52 -10.25 35.31 29.24
N GLU A 53 -10.72 34.92 30.42
CA GLU A 53 -10.92 33.49 30.76
C GLU A 53 -12.03 32.84 29.91
N THR A 54 -13.13 33.56 29.65
CA THR A 54 -14.23 33.05 28.82
C THR A 54 -13.85 32.97 27.33
N GLU A 55 -13.06 33.93 26.83
CA GLU A 55 -12.49 33.91 25.49
C GLU A 55 -11.48 32.76 25.32
N GLU A 56 -10.65 32.50 26.33
CA GLU A 56 -9.73 31.35 26.36
C GLU A 56 -10.47 30.01 26.34
N VAL A 57 -11.58 29.88 27.09
CA VAL A 57 -12.43 28.68 27.08
C VAL A 57 -13.10 28.49 25.73
N ALA A 58 -13.59 29.56 25.10
CA ALA A 58 -14.18 29.51 23.76
C ALA A 58 -13.13 29.11 22.71
N ALA A 59 -11.94 29.70 22.75
CA ALA A 59 -10.82 29.34 21.87
C ALA A 59 -10.42 27.87 22.04
N GLN A 60 -10.39 27.36 23.28
CA GLN A 60 -10.09 25.97 23.56
C GLN A 60 -11.17 25.00 23.04
N ALA A 61 -12.45 25.37 23.18
CA ALA A 61 -13.57 24.60 22.64
C ALA A 61 -13.51 24.51 21.11
N VAL A 62 -13.19 25.63 20.45
CA VAL A 62 -12.99 25.73 19.01
C VAL A 62 -11.82 24.86 18.54
N LEU A 63 -10.67 24.90 19.22
CA LEU A 63 -9.51 24.06 18.90
C LEU A 63 -9.83 22.56 19.08
N SER A 64 -10.55 22.22 20.15
CA SER A 64 -10.99 20.84 20.40
C SER A 64 -11.95 20.34 19.32
N LEU A 65 -12.90 21.19 18.89
CA LEU A 65 -13.82 20.87 17.80
C LEU A 65 -13.06 20.61 16.49
N ARG A 66 -12.10 21.48 16.16
CA ARG A 66 -11.21 21.31 15.00
C ARG A 66 -10.52 19.96 15.01
N GLN A 67 -9.85 19.64 16.12
CA GLN A 67 -9.12 18.37 16.26
C GLN A 67 -10.04 17.16 16.10
N LYS A 68 -11.24 17.20 16.69
CA LYS A 68 -12.21 16.10 16.58
C LYS A 68 -12.75 15.91 15.16
N VAL A 69 -13.03 17.00 14.45
CA VAL A 69 -13.50 16.90 13.07
C VAL A 69 -12.38 16.41 12.16
N ASP A 70 -11.14 16.87 12.36
CA ASP A 70 -9.98 16.40 11.60
C ASP A 70 -9.75 14.88 11.82
N THR A 71 -9.85 14.38 13.05
CA THR A 71 -9.68 12.95 13.33
C THR A 71 -10.81 12.09 12.77
N LEU A 72 -12.07 12.52 12.89
CA LEU A 72 -13.19 11.82 12.29
C LEU A 72 -13.09 11.80 10.76
N PHE A 73 -12.65 12.90 10.16
CA PHE A 73 -12.47 12.96 8.71
C PHE A 73 -11.37 12.03 8.23
N GLN A 74 -10.24 12.01 8.92
CA GLN A 74 -9.15 11.08 8.60
C GLN A 74 -9.63 9.62 8.72
N TRP A 75 -10.32 9.29 9.80
CA TRP A 75 -10.91 7.95 9.99
C TRP A 75 -11.88 7.59 8.85
N LEU A 76 -12.69 8.54 8.38
CA LEU A 76 -13.66 8.32 7.31
C LEU A 76 -12.96 8.12 5.96
N CYS A 77 -11.85 8.83 5.70
CA CYS A 77 -11.01 8.59 4.51
C CYS A 77 -10.38 7.21 4.52
N GLU A 78 -9.86 6.78 5.68
CA GLU A 78 -9.25 5.45 5.87
C GLU A 78 -10.30 4.34 5.77
N THR A 79 -11.52 4.54 6.28
CA THR A 79 -12.58 3.52 6.27
C THR A 79 -13.15 3.27 4.88
N HIS A 80 -13.18 4.32 4.04
CA HIS A 80 -13.72 4.25 2.69
C HIS A 80 -12.64 4.17 1.61
N ASP A 81 -11.37 3.99 1.99
CA ASP A 81 -10.23 3.92 1.08
C ASP A 81 -10.24 5.03 0.01
N VAL A 82 -10.68 6.24 0.41
CA VAL A 82 -10.88 7.38 -0.51
C VAL A 82 -9.57 7.78 -1.19
N ASP A 83 -8.44 7.54 -0.50
CA ASP A 83 -7.11 7.69 -1.05
C ASP A 83 -6.88 6.81 -2.28
N ALA A 84 -7.29 5.55 -2.23
CA ALA A 84 -7.15 4.60 -3.32
C ALA A 84 -8.06 4.98 -4.49
N GLU A 85 -9.34 5.26 -4.23
CA GLU A 85 -10.30 5.64 -5.28
C GLU A 85 -9.88 6.91 -6.02
N LEU A 86 -9.38 7.93 -5.31
CA LEU A 86 -8.93 9.16 -5.95
C LEU A 86 -7.61 8.98 -6.72
N LEU A 87 -6.72 8.08 -6.28
CA LEU A 87 -5.51 7.75 -7.03
C LEU A 87 -5.82 6.95 -8.30
N GLU A 88 -6.79 6.04 -8.24
CA GLU A 88 -7.31 5.35 -9.41
C GLU A 88 -7.95 6.33 -10.41
N LEU A 89 -8.74 7.29 -9.93
CA LEU A 89 -9.33 8.32 -10.77
C LEU A 89 -8.27 9.20 -11.43
N GLU A 90 -7.26 9.64 -10.69
CA GLU A 90 -6.12 10.40 -11.21
C GLU A 90 -5.39 9.61 -12.32
N ASN A 91 -5.17 8.31 -12.12
CA ASN A 91 -4.58 7.43 -13.13
C ASN A 91 -5.45 7.29 -14.38
N LEU A 92 -6.76 7.10 -14.23
CA LEU A 92 -7.69 6.99 -15.36
C LEU A 92 -7.75 8.28 -16.19
N ILE A 93 -7.72 9.45 -15.53
CA ILE A 93 -7.66 10.74 -16.19
C ILE A 93 -6.34 10.86 -16.97
N GLN A 94 -5.21 10.54 -16.35
CA GLN A 94 -3.91 10.60 -17.02
C GLN A 94 -3.85 9.70 -18.25
N GLN A 95 -4.38 8.47 -18.14
CA GLN A 95 -4.45 7.54 -19.27
C GLN A 95 -5.34 8.09 -20.39
N ALA A 96 -6.48 8.72 -20.06
CA ALA A 96 -7.36 9.33 -21.05
C ALA A 96 -6.71 10.54 -21.74
N GLU A 97 -6.00 11.37 -20.97
CA GLU A 97 -5.23 12.49 -21.51
C GLU A 97 -4.10 12.02 -22.44
N ASP A 98 -3.35 10.99 -22.05
CA ASP A 98 -2.29 10.41 -22.86
C ASP A 98 -2.83 9.78 -24.15
N ARG A 99 -3.99 9.10 -24.11
CA ARG A 99 -4.65 8.59 -25.31
C ARG A 99 -5.04 9.72 -26.24
N ARG A 100 -5.66 10.78 -25.71
CA ARG A 100 -6.03 11.97 -26.48
C ARG A 100 -4.81 12.66 -27.09
N LEU A 101 -3.70 12.76 -26.35
CA LEU A 101 -2.45 13.31 -26.88
C LEU A 101 -1.91 12.45 -28.03
N ARG A 102 -1.92 11.12 -27.89
CA ARG A 102 -1.52 10.20 -28.97
C ARG A 102 -2.39 10.37 -30.22
N GLU A 103 -3.71 10.43 -30.07
CA GLU A 103 -4.65 10.67 -31.17
C GLU A 103 -4.39 12.00 -31.88
N VAL A 104 -4.17 13.08 -31.13
CA VAL A 104 -3.85 14.40 -31.69
C VAL A 104 -2.50 14.39 -32.41
N THR A 105 -1.48 13.74 -31.84
CA THR A 105 -0.17 13.63 -32.48
C THR A 105 -0.19 12.76 -33.73
N ALA A 106 -0.94 11.65 -33.73
CA ALA A 106 -1.14 10.80 -34.90
C ALA A 106 -1.89 11.55 -36.00
N SER A 107 -2.97 12.26 -35.65
CA SER A 107 -3.72 13.09 -36.59
C SER A 107 -2.87 14.22 -37.18
N ALA A 108 -1.95 14.80 -36.39
CA ALA A 108 -1.02 15.82 -36.87
C ALA A 108 0.08 15.26 -37.79
N LEU A 109 0.51 14.01 -37.58
CA LEU A 109 1.48 13.31 -38.43
C LEU A 109 0.86 12.89 -39.77
N ASP A 110 -0.40 12.44 -39.76
CA ASP A 110 -1.15 12.11 -40.98
C ASP A 110 -1.45 13.37 -41.81
N ALA A 111 -1.70 14.52 -41.17
CA ALA A 111 -1.89 15.79 -41.85
C ALA A 111 -0.58 16.38 -42.44
N ALA A 112 0.59 15.87 -42.04
CA ALA A 112 1.91 16.36 -42.47
C ALA A 112 2.58 15.49 -43.55
N SER A 113 1.99 14.37 -43.96
CA SER A 113 2.53 13.50 -45.01
C SER A 113 1.99 13.92 -46.40
N PRO A 114 2.84 14.18 -47.42
CA PRO A 114 2.37 14.44 -48.77
C PRO A 114 1.86 13.14 -49.43
N PRO A 115 0.92 13.21 -50.40
CA PRO A 115 0.46 12.02 -51.11
C PRO A 115 1.58 11.59 -52.05
N VAL A 116 2.22 10.45 -51.77
CA VAL A 116 3.17 9.83 -52.69
C VAL A 116 2.42 8.73 -53.43
N GLU A 117 2.14 9.02 -54.71
CA GLU A 117 1.79 8.03 -55.72
C GLU A 117 2.98 7.09 -56.01
N GLU A 118 2.68 5.95 -56.66
CA GLU A 118 3.61 5.01 -57.31
C GLU A 118 4.32 4.00 -56.37
N GLU A 119 4.51 2.71 -56.69
CA GLU A 119 4.28 1.93 -57.91
C GLU A 119 4.36 0.43 -57.58
N LYS A 120 3.77 -0.39 -58.47
CA LYS A 120 3.89 -1.85 -58.46
C LYS A 120 5.33 -2.28 -58.77
N GLU A 121 5.89 -3.19 -58.00
CA GLU A 121 6.79 -4.22 -58.56
C GLU A 121 6.51 -5.58 -57.93
N VAL A 122 6.27 -6.53 -58.83
CA VAL A 122 6.14 -7.96 -58.60
C VAL A 122 7.56 -8.53 -58.62
N ASP A 123 7.98 -9.24 -57.57
CA ASP A 123 8.88 -10.36 -57.81
C ASP A 123 8.64 -11.52 -56.83
N GLN A 124 8.50 -12.71 -57.43
CA GLN A 124 8.30 -13.98 -56.76
C GLN A 124 9.64 -14.70 -56.69
N THR A 125 10.14 -14.98 -55.49
CA THR A 125 10.96 -16.20 -55.26
C THR A 125 10.74 -16.68 -53.84
N GLY A 126 10.28 -17.93 -53.71
CA GLY A 126 9.92 -18.58 -52.47
C GLY A 126 11.11 -18.93 -51.56
N GLY A 127 10.76 -19.07 -50.29
CA GLY A 127 11.61 -19.53 -49.20
C GLY A 127 10.77 -19.53 -47.93
N GLU A 128 10.10 -20.65 -47.66
CA GLU A 128 9.39 -20.92 -46.41
C GLU A 128 10.33 -20.77 -45.20
N GLU A 129 9.73 -20.48 -44.05
CA GLU A 129 10.33 -20.24 -42.72
C GLU A 129 10.55 -18.77 -42.31
N ALA A 130 9.46 -17.99 -42.32
CA ALA A 130 9.32 -16.86 -41.41
C ALA A 130 8.93 -17.37 -40.02
N LYS A 131 9.90 -17.43 -39.09
CA LYS A 131 9.64 -17.37 -37.65
C LYS A 131 9.04 -16.00 -37.34
N GLN A 132 7.71 -15.92 -37.38
CA GLN A 132 6.99 -14.83 -36.73
C GLN A 132 7.18 -14.98 -35.23
N ALA A 133 7.97 -14.08 -34.66
CA ALA A 133 7.81 -13.69 -33.28
C ALA A 133 6.39 -13.13 -33.15
N ASP A 134 5.55 -13.84 -32.42
CA ASP A 134 4.14 -13.54 -32.20
C ASP A 134 4.04 -12.34 -31.26
N GLU A 135 4.23 -11.16 -31.82
CA GLU A 135 3.77 -9.90 -31.24
C GLU A 135 2.24 -9.91 -31.40
N PRO A 136 1.43 -9.82 -30.32
CA PRO A 136 0.00 -9.96 -30.45
C PRO A 136 -0.52 -8.71 -31.15
N THR A 137 -0.71 -8.83 -32.45
CA THR A 137 -1.42 -7.86 -33.25
C THR A 137 -2.86 -7.94 -32.79
N GLU A 138 -3.36 -6.92 -32.08
CA GLU A 138 -4.78 -6.89 -31.70
C GLU A 138 -5.61 -7.02 -32.99
N PRO A 139 -6.43 -8.07 -33.14
CA PRO A 139 -7.34 -8.12 -34.26
C PRO A 139 -8.43 -7.08 -33.99
N GLU A 140 -8.31 -5.92 -34.66
CA GLU A 140 -9.32 -4.85 -34.62
C GLU A 140 -10.71 -5.37 -35.05
N ASP A 141 -10.78 -6.51 -35.76
CA ASP A 141 -12.02 -7.18 -36.20
C ASP A 141 -12.52 -8.34 -35.31
N ALA A 142 -11.84 -8.67 -34.20
CA ALA A 142 -12.28 -9.80 -33.37
C ALA A 142 -13.45 -9.41 -32.45
N SER A 143 -14.51 -10.23 -32.52
CA SER A 143 -15.67 -10.18 -31.62
C SER A 143 -15.23 -9.98 -30.15
N PRO A 144 -15.95 -9.15 -29.36
CA PRO A 144 -15.58 -8.85 -27.96
C PRO A 144 -15.40 -10.11 -27.10
N GLU A 145 -16.11 -11.20 -27.40
CA GLU A 145 -15.91 -12.48 -26.72
C GLU A 145 -14.53 -13.11 -26.98
N ALA A 146 -13.97 -12.93 -28.17
CA ALA A 146 -12.65 -13.45 -28.52
C ALA A 146 -11.55 -12.69 -27.78
N ARG A 147 -11.69 -11.36 -27.63
CA ARG A 147 -10.78 -10.53 -26.83
C ARG A 147 -10.77 -10.96 -25.36
N ILE A 148 -11.95 -11.15 -24.77
CA ILE A 148 -12.08 -11.63 -23.38
C ILE A 148 -11.46 -13.02 -23.19
N ARG A 149 -11.55 -13.91 -24.18
CA ARG A 149 -10.92 -15.24 -24.10
C ARG A 149 -9.40 -15.16 -24.14
N VAL A 150 -8.84 -14.31 -25.01
CA VAL A 150 -7.39 -14.10 -25.11
C VAL A 150 -6.84 -13.50 -23.80
N GLU A 151 -7.49 -12.47 -23.25
CA GLU A 151 -7.10 -11.89 -21.97
C GLU A 151 -7.19 -12.90 -20.82
N ARG A 152 -8.23 -13.73 -20.79
CA ARG A 152 -8.35 -14.81 -19.78
C ARG A 152 -7.27 -15.87 -19.90
N LEU A 153 -6.84 -16.20 -21.12
CA LEU A 153 -5.75 -17.15 -21.33
C LEU A 153 -4.43 -16.54 -20.87
N ARG A 154 -4.18 -15.27 -21.21
CA ARG A 154 -3.00 -14.53 -20.76
C ARG A 154 -2.92 -14.46 -19.24
N ALA A 155 -4.01 -14.08 -18.57
CA ALA A 155 -4.07 -14.02 -17.10
C ALA A 155 -3.80 -15.40 -16.46
N LYS A 156 -4.30 -16.48 -17.06
CA LYS A 156 -4.03 -17.85 -16.59
C LYS A 156 -2.60 -18.28 -16.81
N GLU A 157 -1.98 -17.88 -17.91
CA GLU A 157 -0.57 -18.17 -18.19
C GLU A 157 0.35 -17.42 -17.23
N GLU A 158 0.03 -16.16 -16.90
CA GLU A 158 0.73 -15.38 -15.88
C GLU A 158 0.60 -16.02 -14.50
N GLU A 159 -0.61 -16.40 -14.08
CA GLU A 159 -0.84 -17.13 -12.83
C GLU A 159 -0.07 -18.47 -12.79
N GLN A 160 -0.05 -19.20 -13.91
CA GLN A 160 0.69 -20.45 -14.01
C GLN A 160 2.21 -20.24 -13.88
N GLN A 161 2.75 -19.16 -14.45
CA GLN A 161 4.18 -18.82 -14.34
C GLN A 161 4.54 -18.44 -12.90
N GLU A 162 3.70 -17.65 -12.21
CA GLU A 162 3.91 -17.30 -10.80
C GLU A 162 3.88 -18.53 -9.89
N LEU A 163 2.93 -19.43 -10.11
CA LEU A 163 2.84 -20.69 -9.35
C LEU A 163 4.07 -21.58 -9.61
N GLN A 164 4.55 -21.67 -10.86
CA GLN A 164 5.77 -22.40 -11.18
C GLN A 164 7.00 -21.79 -10.52
N ALA A 165 7.11 -20.46 -10.51
CA ALA A 165 8.20 -19.76 -9.82
C ALA A 165 8.18 -20.03 -8.31
N LEU A 166 6.99 -20.02 -7.69
CA LEU A 166 6.83 -20.33 -6.27
C LEU A 166 7.20 -21.79 -5.96
N VAL A 167 6.78 -22.73 -6.79
CA VAL A 167 7.15 -24.16 -6.65
C VAL A 167 8.66 -24.32 -6.74
N ALA A 168 9.31 -23.73 -7.76
CA ALA A 168 10.76 -23.80 -7.90
C ALA A 168 11.49 -23.20 -6.68
N GLN A 169 10.99 -22.08 -6.13
CA GLN A 169 11.54 -21.48 -4.91
C GLN A 169 11.37 -22.40 -3.69
N LEU A 170 10.21 -23.04 -3.55
CA LEU A 170 9.95 -23.98 -2.46
C LEU A 170 10.81 -25.24 -2.57
N GLU A 171 10.99 -25.77 -3.79
CA GLU A 171 11.87 -26.91 -4.06
C GLU A 171 13.33 -26.57 -3.69
N ALA A 172 13.85 -25.42 -4.16
CA ALA A 172 15.19 -24.96 -3.81
C ALA A 172 15.37 -24.80 -2.29
N ARG A 173 14.37 -24.24 -1.60
CA ARG A 173 14.38 -24.11 -0.14
C ARG A 173 14.36 -25.47 0.55
N ASN A 174 13.61 -26.44 0.03
CA ASN A 174 13.53 -27.78 0.58
C ASN A 174 14.86 -28.52 0.40
N GLU A 175 15.49 -28.42 -0.76
CA GLU A 175 16.84 -28.96 -0.98
C GLU A 175 17.87 -28.37 -0.01
N GLN A 176 17.83 -27.06 0.21
CA GLN A 176 18.72 -26.40 1.16
C GLN A 176 18.51 -26.92 2.58
N LEU A 177 17.25 -27.07 3.01
CA LEU A 177 16.92 -27.64 4.32
C LEU A 177 17.38 -29.09 4.44
N GLN A 178 17.23 -29.91 3.39
CA GLN A 178 17.72 -31.28 3.37
C GLN A 178 19.24 -31.34 3.56
N ARG A 179 20.00 -30.48 2.86
CA ARG A 179 21.46 -30.38 3.04
C ARG A 179 21.84 -30.04 4.48
N VAL A 180 21.17 -29.07 5.09
CA VAL A 180 21.41 -28.70 6.50
C VAL A 180 21.09 -29.85 7.45
N VAL A 181 20.00 -30.58 7.21
CA VAL A 181 19.63 -31.76 8.01
C VAL A 181 20.68 -32.85 7.89
N GLU A 182 21.16 -33.13 6.67
CA GLU A 182 22.21 -34.12 6.44
C GLU A 182 23.53 -33.73 7.12
N GLU A 183 23.94 -32.47 7.03
CA GLU A 183 25.13 -31.95 7.70
C GLU A 183 25.02 -32.11 9.22
N LYS A 184 23.88 -31.72 9.81
CA LYS A 184 23.62 -31.92 11.24
C LYS A 184 23.62 -33.39 11.62
N ARG A 185 23.05 -34.26 10.78
CA ARG A 185 23.08 -35.71 11.00
C ARG A 185 24.51 -36.24 10.99
N ARG A 186 25.34 -35.82 10.03
CA ARG A 186 26.77 -36.19 9.97
C ARG A 186 27.52 -35.71 11.21
N ALA A 187 27.34 -34.46 11.63
CA ALA A 187 27.95 -33.91 12.83
C ALA A 187 27.53 -34.71 14.09
N ALA A 188 26.23 -34.98 14.26
CA ALA A 188 25.72 -35.77 15.37
C ALA A 188 26.31 -37.18 15.39
N THR A 189 26.43 -37.85 14.23
CA THR A 189 27.08 -39.18 14.17
C THR A 189 28.57 -39.12 14.55
N ALA A 190 29.29 -38.06 14.15
CA ALA A 190 30.68 -37.88 14.53
C ALA A 190 30.83 -37.63 16.04
N ASP A 191 29.92 -36.87 16.65
CA ASP A 191 29.90 -36.61 18.09
C ASP A 191 29.62 -37.88 18.89
N VAL A 192 28.65 -38.70 18.47
CA VAL A 192 28.39 -40.01 19.10
C VAL A 192 29.64 -40.89 19.06
N GLN A 193 30.32 -40.96 17.91
CA GLN A 193 31.58 -41.72 17.82
C GLN A 193 32.69 -41.15 18.71
N ARG A 194 32.81 -39.83 18.84
CA ARG A 194 33.75 -39.19 19.77
C ARG A 194 33.44 -39.54 21.22
N MET A 195 32.16 -39.49 21.61
CA MET A 195 31.71 -39.88 22.94
C MET A 195 31.97 -41.35 23.24
N GLN A 196 31.71 -42.26 22.30
CA GLN A 196 32.00 -43.69 22.45
C GLN A 196 33.49 -43.93 22.71
N ARG A 197 34.37 -43.31 21.92
CA ARG A 197 35.83 -43.42 22.14
C ARG A 197 36.25 -42.85 23.49
N ALA A 198 35.69 -41.73 23.92
CA ALA A 198 35.98 -41.14 25.22
C ALA A 198 35.49 -42.05 26.36
N ALA A 199 34.31 -42.65 26.24
CA ALA A 199 33.77 -43.60 27.20
C ALA A 199 34.68 -44.84 27.34
N GLU A 200 35.12 -45.44 26.22
CA GLU A 200 36.07 -46.56 26.24
C GLU A 200 37.40 -46.20 26.91
N GLN A 201 37.91 -44.98 26.68
CA GLN A 201 39.13 -44.51 27.34
C GLN A 201 38.93 -44.33 28.84
N LEU A 202 37.80 -43.75 29.26
CA LEU A 202 37.46 -43.60 30.68
C LEU A 202 37.28 -44.94 31.37
N GLU A 203 36.65 -45.92 30.73
CA GLU A 203 36.55 -47.29 31.25
C GLU A 203 37.93 -47.91 31.46
N LYS A 204 38.84 -47.81 30.47
CA LYS A 204 40.22 -48.30 30.60
C LYS A 204 40.96 -47.64 31.76
N VAL A 205 40.86 -46.32 31.90
CA VAL A 205 41.48 -45.58 33.01
C VAL A 205 40.85 -45.98 34.35
N SER A 206 39.54 -46.19 34.40
CA SER A 206 38.84 -46.65 35.61
C SER A 206 39.31 -48.04 36.03
N HIS A 207 39.47 -48.97 35.09
CA HIS A 207 40.02 -50.30 35.36
C HIS A 207 41.45 -50.22 35.90
N LEU A 208 42.34 -49.45 35.25
CA LEU A 208 43.71 -49.27 35.73
C LEU A 208 43.77 -48.63 37.14
N ALA A 209 42.91 -47.65 37.42
CA ALA A 209 42.82 -47.02 38.73
C ALA A 209 42.33 -47.99 39.81
N LYS A 210 41.35 -48.85 39.49
CA LYS A 210 40.87 -49.91 40.39
C LYS A 210 41.98 -50.94 40.67
N ASP A 211 42.68 -51.37 39.63
CA ASP A 211 43.78 -52.34 39.75
C ASP A 211 44.89 -51.77 40.65
N TYR A 212 45.27 -50.50 40.45
CA TYR A 212 46.25 -49.80 41.29
C TYR A 212 45.80 -49.67 42.74
N ALA A 213 44.52 -49.35 42.99
CA ALA A 213 43.98 -49.23 44.34
C ALA A 213 43.82 -50.58 45.06
N SER A 214 43.77 -51.68 44.32
CA SER A 214 43.65 -53.05 44.86
C SER A 214 44.99 -53.79 45.00
N ALA A 215 46.09 -53.18 44.55
CA ALA A 215 47.43 -53.72 44.74
C ALA A 215 47.84 -53.63 46.23
N PRO A 216 48.39 -54.71 46.83
CA PRO A 216 48.69 -54.81 48.26
C PRO A 216 49.87 -53.94 48.73
#